data_AF-A0A0F2NF54-F1
#
_entry.id   AF-A0A0F2NF54-F1
#
_cell.length_a   1.000
_cell.length_b   1.000
_cell.length_c   1.000
_cell.angle_alpha   90.00
_cell.angle_beta   90.00
_cell.angle_gamma   90.00
#
_symmetry.space_group_name_H-M   'P 1'
#
loop_
_entity.id
_entity.type
_entity.pdbx_description
1 polymer ?
#
loop_
_entity_poly.entity_id
_entity_poly.type
_entity_poly.pdbx_seq_one_letter_code
_entity_poly.pdbx_strand_id
1 'polypeptide(L)'
;MEIHCHTSEKSTCSSVGVRDLVARAFEVGLDGIVLTDHHYLWSVEELQDTRAQSGVPGHFLIFSGQETTTSDGIDVLVYGADRIFPKGTALQDIRKTCPNAAIIWAHPYRKGRHPDKEQLMDETFDAIEILNSNHTFTETYRAVNDWHALKFTATAGTDAHALSYVGTYPTILEHPVENIEQFAGEVKAGRCHPYLKEVRRAGTTSTRVRELTVGLRHEKQKAFIIKEYEETEEWKNGDRSYRIMTAIHRNGFDKGACRVPEPLAGDRNNKILIEEKARGKELFHAILHADEHRAQEALILAARWLARLHNLQLKVTSAEEFPAIETERINWYVKELHERNNRHRHRAQEICDYVLKTELQLIRSHPEWLVQSHGDYHLKNILFHDENGAPCISVIDFDSSYLLPQAFDVGTFLAQYENMFYNHRHIYKKASPHLFLRTYQNEIYDLPDEFRQQVNLFKTRAYLSILYYLAKVDLGESENFWTILLNAEKSLASISHSHLG
;
A
#
# COMPACT_ATOMS: atom_id res chain seq x y z
N MET A 1 1.03 11.48 22.99
CA MET A 1 -0.02 11.18 24.00
C MET A 1 -1.22 10.53 23.32
N GLU A 2 -1.94 9.66 24.03
CA GLU A 2 -3.31 9.27 23.68
C GLU A 2 -4.25 10.34 24.23
N ILE A 3 -5.12 10.89 23.39
CA ILE A 3 -5.97 12.02 23.80
C ILE A 3 -7.46 11.70 23.68
N HIS A 4 -7.84 10.60 23.03
CA HIS A 4 -9.24 10.23 22.86
C HIS A 4 -9.43 8.76 23.21
N CYS A 5 -9.94 8.50 24.41
CA CYS A 5 -10.17 7.15 24.90
C CYS A 5 -11.32 7.09 25.91
N HIS A 6 -11.95 5.93 25.97
CA HIS A 6 -13.14 5.68 26.78
C HIS A 6 -12.92 4.47 27.67
N THR A 7 -13.40 4.55 28.90
CA THR A 7 -13.29 3.46 29.87
C THR A 7 -14.65 2.81 30.12
N SER A 8 -14.65 1.52 30.43
CA SER A 8 -15.88 0.77 30.72
C SER A 8 -16.60 1.24 31.99
N GLU A 9 -15.89 1.90 32.90
CA GLU A 9 -16.40 2.41 34.17
C GLU A 9 -17.31 3.62 33.97
N LYS A 10 -17.00 4.47 32.99
CA LYS A 10 -17.68 5.76 32.79
C LYS A 10 -18.38 5.88 31.44
N SER A 11 -18.01 5.04 30.46
CA SER A 11 -18.59 5.04 29.12
C SER A 11 -19.07 3.63 28.72
N THR A 12 -20.38 3.48 28.51
CA THR A 12 -21.02 2.18 28.19
C THR A 12 -20.61 1.59 26.84
N CYS A 13 -20.03 2.40 25.96
CA CYS A 13 -19.48 2.00 24.67
C CYS A 13 -18.11 1.31 24.78
N SER A 14 -17.43 1.41 25.93
CA SER A 14 -16.11 0.83 26.14
C SER A 14 -16.18 -0.51 26.88
N SER A 15 -15.23 -1.38 26.55
CA SER A 15 -15.09 -2.72 27.14
C SER A 15 -13.80 -2.88 27.96
N VAL A 16 -12.99 -1.81 28.04
CA VAL A 16 -11.68 -1.83 28.71
C VAL A 16 -11.73 -0.98 29.98
N GLY A 17 -11.27 -1.54 31.09
CA GLY A 17 -11.14 -0.82 32.34
C GLY A 17 -10.01 0.19 32.31
N VAL A 18 -10.13 1.27 33.09
CA VAL A 18 -9.16 2.37 33.14
C VAL A 18 -7.75 1.88 33.45
N ARG A 19 -7.61 0.90 34.35
CA ARG A 19 -6.32 0.30 34.72
C ARG A 19 -5.58 -0.25 33.50
N ASP A 20 -6.27 -1.11 32.75
CA ASP A 20 -5.67 -1.81 31.61
C ASP A 20 -5.40 -0.83 30.46
N LEU A 21 -6.29 0.16 30.28
CA LEU A 21 -6.12 1.23 29.30
C LEU A 21 -4.85 2.05 29.56
N VAL A 22 -4.64 2.50 30.80
CA VAL A 22 -3.48 3.29 31.23
C VAL A 22 -2.19 2.46 31.16
N ALA A 23 -2.21 1.23 31.69
CA ALA A 23 -1.06 0.32 31.62
C ALA A 23 -0.64 0.07 30.17
N ARG A 24 -1.61 -0.22 29.29
CA ARG A 24 -1.33 -0.43 27.87
C ARG A 24 -0.78 0.80 27.18
N ALA A 25 -1.33 1.99 27.46
CA ALA A 25 -0.82 3.24 26.88
C ALA A 25 0.66 3.48 27.24
N PHE A 26 1.06 3.13 28.47
CA PHE A 26 2.46 3.17 28.88
C PHE A 26 3.30 2.08 28.18
N GLU A 27 2.81 0.84 28.12
CA GLU A 27 3.50 -0.29 27.47
C GLU A 27 3.82 -0.05 26.00
N VAL A 28 2.92 0.61 25.26
CA VAL A 28 3.15 0.95 23.84
C VAL A 28 4.14 2.12 23.65
N GLY A 29 4.61 2.72 24.75
CA GLY A 29 5.62 3.78 24.75
C GLY A 29 5.08 5.19 24.56
N LEU A 30 3.84 5.47 24.98
CA LEU A 30 3.34 6.85 25.05
C LEU A 30 3.84 7.53 26.34
N ASP A 31 3.96 8.86 26.28
CA ASP A 31 4.32 9.68 27.45
C ASP A 31 3.13 9.97 28.38
N GLY A 32 1.90 9.75 27.90
CA GLY A 32 0.70 9.98 28.68
C GLY A 32 -0.60 9.75 27.93
N ILE A 33 -1.68 9.80 28.71
CA ILE A 33 -3.07 9.57 28.30
C ILE A 33 -3.99 10.62 28.91
N VAL A 34 -4.97 11.07 28.13
CA VAL A 34 -6.10 11.87 28.63
C VAL A 34 -7.36 11.01 28.55
N LEU A 35 -7.96 10.72 29.71
CA LEU A 35 -9.24 10.01 29.79
C LEU A 35 -10.35 10.98 29.35
N THR A 36 -11.15 10.60 28.35
CA THR A 36 -12.14 11.48 27.72
C THR A 36 -13.52 10.86 27.65
N ASP A 37 -13.94 10.22 28.73
CA ASP A 37 -15.25 9.60 28.83
C ASP A 37 -16.40 10.56 28.53
N HIS A 38 -17.50 10.01 28.02
CA HIS A 38 -18.67 10.81 27.64
C HIS A 38 -19.27 11.53 28.86
N HIS A 39 -19.25 12.85 28.81
CA HIS A 39 -19.86 13.73 29.82
C HIS A 39 -19.36 13.45 31.25
N TYR A 40 -18.08 13.10 31.39
CA TYR A 40 -17.49 12.81 32.69
C TYR A 40 -16.10 13.43 32.81
N LEU A 41 -15.80 13.99 33.99
CA LEU A 41 -14.45 14.42 34.35
C LEU A 41 -14.00 13.59 35.55
N TRP A 42 -12.91 12.86 35.38
CA TRP A 42 -12.22 12.13 36.44
C TRP A 42 -11.68 13.09 37.49
N SER A 43 -11.92 12.79 38.77
CA SER A 43 -11.39 13.57 39.89
C SER A 43 -9.90 13.33 40.09
N VAL A 44 -9.22 14.24 40.80
CA VAL A 44 -7.80 14.09 41.13
C VAL A 44 -7.55 12.80 41.92
N GLU A 45 -8.43 12.46 42.86
CA GLU A 45 -8.39 11.22 43.62
C GLU A 45 -8.53 9.99 42.71
N GLU A 46 -9.50 10.00 41.78
CA GLU A 46 -9.69 8.89 40.85
C GLU A 46 -8.47 8.68 39.93
N LEU A 47 -7.82 9.77 39.50
CA LEU A 47 -6.59 9.69 38.70
C LEU A 47 -5.40 9.15 39.51
N GLN A 48 -5.28 9.53 40.78
CA GLN A 48 -4.26 8.99 41.69
C GLN A 48 -4.47 7.50 41.95
N ASP A 49 -5.71 7.08 42.20
CA ASP A 49 -6.07 5.67 42.36
C ASP A 49 -5.81 4.88 41.08
N THR A 50 -6.17 5.43 39.93
CA THR A 50 -5.89 4.84 38.62
C THR A 50 -4.39 4.62 38.42
N ARG A 51 -3.55 5.61 38.77
CA ARG A 51 -2.09 5.47 38.71
C ARG A 51 -1.60 4.33 39.60
N ALA A 52 -2.06 4.29 40.85
CA ALA A 52 -1.66 3.27 41.82
C ALA A 52 -2.04 1.86 41.34
N GLN A 53 -3.25 1.70 40.78
CA GLN A 53 -3.76 0.43 40.27
C GLN A 53 -3.05 -0.01 38.98
N SER A 54 -2.70 0.93 38.11
CA SER A 54 -2.06 0.65 36.81
C SER A 54 -0.56 0.38 36.93
N GLY A 55 0.07 0.78 38.04
CA GLY A 55 1.50 0.57 38.29
C GLY A 55 2.43 1.39 37.38
N VAL A 56 1.90 2.40 36.69
CA VAL A 56 2.69 3.25 35.79
C VAL A 56 3.54 4.25 36.57
N PRO A 57 4.75 4.59 36.10
CA PRO A 57 5.65 5.48 36.81
C PRO A 57 5.13 6.92 36.89
N GLY A 58 5.60 7.69 37.87
CA GLY A 58 5.13 9.06 38.12
C GLY A 58 5.33 10.05 36.96
N HIS A 59 6.26 9.79 36.04
CA HIS A 59 6.48 10.62 34.86
C HIS A 59 5.46 10.36 33.74
N PHE A 60 4.75 9.23 33.75
CA PHE A 60 3.70 8.98 32.78
C PHE A 60 2.49 9.85 33.11
N LEU A 61 2.06 10.70 32.18
CA LEU A 61 0.99 11.67 32.43
C LEU A 61 -0.38 11.00 32.33
N ILE A 62 -1.24 11.23 33.33
CA ILE A 62 -2.64 10.80 33.32
C ILE A 62 -3.47 12.03 33.60
N PHE A 63 -4.21 12.49 32.60
CA PHE A 63 -5.07 13.65 32.71
C PHE A 63 -6.54 13.31 32.49
N SER A 64 -7.40 14.25 32.85
CA SER A 64 -8.85 14.17 32.68
C SER A 64 -9.30 15.21 31.67
N GLY A 65 -10.10 14.78 30.70
CA GLY A 65 -10.90 15.60 29.81
C GLY A 65 -12.28 14.97 29.68
N GLN A 66 -13.12 15.50 28.79
CA GLN A 66 -14.43 14.91 28.52
C GLN A 66 -14.77 14.99 27.04
N GLU A 67 -15.43 13.96 26.51
CA GLU A 67 -16.15 14.08 25.24
C GLU A 67 -17.59 14.53 25.53
N THR A 68 -18.07 15.54 24.82
CA THR A 68 -19.43 16.05 24.97
C THR A 68 -20.10 16.22 23.62
N THR A 69 -21.26 15.60 23.44
CA THR A 69 -22.16 15.92 22.32
C THR A 69 -22.90 17.23 22.59
N THR A 70 -22.71 18.20 21.70
CA THR A 70 -23.35 19.53 21.74
C THR A 70 -24.84 19.47 21.33
N SER A 71 -25.55 20.60 21.48
CA SER A 71 -26.95 20.74 21.03
C SER A 71 -27.15 20.43 19.54
N ASP A 72 -26.15 20.71 18.71
CA ASP A 72 -26.20 20.52 17.26
C ASP A 72 -25.75 19.11 16.83
N GLY A 73 -25.52 18.21 17.80
CA GLY A 73 -25.11 16.82 17.55
C GLY A 73 -23.64 16.67 17.14
N ILE A 74 -22.82 17.70 17.41
CA ILE A 74 -21.37 17.67 17.21
C ILE A 74 -20.71 17.14 18.49
N ASP A 75 -19.87 16.12 18.36
CA ASP A 75 -19.04 15.62 19.45
C ASP A 75 -17.75 16.44 19.56
N VAL A 76 -17.43 16.89 20.77
CA VAL A 76 -16.24 17.71 21.04
C VAL A 76 -15.46 17.16 22.23
N LEU A 77 -14.13 17.22 22.14
CA LEU A 77 -13.23 16.93 23.25
C LEU A 77 -12.89 18.24 23.96
N VAL A 78 -13.12 18.29 25.27
CA VAL A 78 -12.89 19.49 26.08
C VAL A 78 -11.81 19.20 27.12
N TYR A 79 -10.71 19.94 27.07
CA TYR A 79 -9.56 19.80 27.95
C TYR A 79 -9.30 21.07 28.74
N GLY A 80 -9.06 20.94 30.06
CA GLY A 80 -8.85 22.08 30.96
C GLY A 80 -10.15 22.76 31.42
N ALA A 81 -11.29 22.07 31.31
CA ALA A 81 -12.54 22.50 31.89
C ALA A 81 -12.62 22.13 33.38
N ASP A 82 -13.22 23.01 34.19
CA ASP A 82 -13.43 22.83 35.64
C ASP A 82 -14.78 22.19 35.99
N ARG A 83 -15.57 21.83 34.99
CA ARG A 83 -16.94 21.34 35.13
C ARG A 83 -17.32 20.37 34.03
N ILE A 84 -18.28 19.52 34.34
CA ILE A 84 -18.90 18.60 33.38
C ILE A 84 -19.92 19.35 32.51
N PHE A 85 -19.92 19.08 31.21
CA PHE A 85 -20.91 19.58 30.28
C PHE A 85 -21.92 18.48 29.92
N PRO A 86 -23.21 18.64 30.29
CA PRO A 86 -24.24 17.69 29.91
C PRO A 86 -24.42 17.62 28.40
N LYS A 87 -24.92 16.47 27.93
CA LYS A 87 -25.35 16.30 26.54
C LYS A 87 -26.35 17.38 26.14
N GLY A 88 -26.13 17.97 24.97
CA GLY A 88 -26.97 19.03 24.43
C GLY A 88 -26.57 20.45 24.88
N THR A 89 -25.44 20.62 25.57
CA THR A 89 -24.89 21.97 25.82
C THR A 89 -24.48 22.61 24.49
N ALA A 90 -24.83 23.88 24.26
CA ALA A 90 -24.44 24.57 23.05
C ALA A 90 -22.91 24.83 23.01
N LEU A 91 -22.28 24.66 21.86
CA LEU A 91 -20.83 24.83 21.69
C LEU A 91 -20.35 26.22 22.15
N GLN A 92 -21.13 27.25 21.83
CA GLN A 92 -20.84 28.63 22.24
C GLN A 92 -20.87 28.82 23.75
N ASP A 93 -21.72 28.08 24.46
CA ASP A 93 -21.81 28.16 25.92
C ASP A 93 -20.64 27.44 26.58
N ILE A 94 -20.16 26.32 26.00
CA ILE A 94 -18.92 25.64 26.42
C ILE A 94 -17.75 26.62 26.31
N ARG A 95 -17.58 27.25 25.14
CA ARG A 95 -16.50 28.23 24.88
C ARG A 95 -16.55 29.42 25.83
N LYS A 96 -17.73 30.00 26.06
CA LYS A 96 -17.91 31.15 26.97
C LYS A 96 -17.60 30.79 28.42
N THR A 97 -17.99 29.58 28.84
CA THR A 97 -17.86 29.14 30.24
C THR A 97 -16.41 28.78 30.59
N CYS A 98 -15.68 28.17 29.65
CA CYS A 98 -14.29 27.76 29.84
C CYS A 98 -13.41 28.33 28.70
N PRO A 99 -13.10 29.64 28.70
CA PRO A 99 -12.35 30.27 27.60
C PRO A 99 -10.92 29.72 27.46
N ASN A 100 -10.33 29.28 28.57
CA ASN A 100 -8.98 28.71 28.62
C ASN A 100 -8.94 27.22 28.25
N ALA A 101 -10.10 26.54 28.17
CA ALA A 101 -10.14 25.15 27.76
C ALA A 101 -9.86 25.02 26.25
N ALA A 102 -9.19 23.94 25.88
CA ALA A 102 -9.09 23.54 24.49
C ALA A 102 -10.35 22.77 24.09
N ILE A 103 -10.93 23.12 22.95
CA ILE A 103 -12.08 22.44 22.36
C ILE A 103 -11.65 21.87 21.00
N ILE A 104 -11.69 20.55 20.87
CA ILE A 104 -11.36 19.83 19.64
C ILE A 104 -12.64 19.27 19.03
N TRP A 105 -12.84 19.46 17.72
CA TRP A 105 -13.92 18.76 17.01
C TRP A 105 -13.55 17.28 16.85
N ALA A 106 -14.29 16.40 17.53
CA ALA A 106 -14.07 14.97 17.52
C ALA A 106 -14.63 14.34 16.23
N HIS A 107 -13.81 13.50 15.58
CA HIS A 107 -14.13 12.65 14.42
C HIS A 107 -15.10 13.27 13.37
N PRO A 108 -14.85 14.50 12.87
CA PRO A 108 -15.75 15.22 11.97
C PRO A 108 -16.01 14.52 10.63
N TYR A 109 -15.09 13.68 10.17
CA TYR A 109 -15.19 12.98 8.88
C TYR A 109 -15.94 11.64 8.97
N ARG A 110 -16.18 11.13 10.18
CA ARG A 110 -16.74 9.79 10.42
C ARG A 110 -18.15 9.64 9.82
N LYS A 111 -18.48 8.40 9.42
CA LYS A 111 -19.78 8.02 8.82
C LYS A 111 -20.03 8.75 7.49
N GLY A 112 -18.97 9.02 6.73
CA GLY A 112 -19.04 9.67 5.42
C GLY A 112 -19.41 11.14 5.49
N ARG A 113 -19.18 11.84 6.63
CA ARG A 113 -19.38 13.28 6.72
C ARG A 113 -18.34 14.02 5.88
N HIS A 114 -18.72 15.18 5.34
CA HIS A 114 -17.87 16.06 4.53
C HIS A 114 -17.97 17.47 5.11
N PRO A 115 -17.21 17.78 6.18
CA PRO A 115 -17.21 19.13 6.72
C PRO A 115 -16.72 20.12 5.65
N ASP A 116 -17.38 21.26 5.53
CA ASP A 116 -16.96 22.30 4.59
C ASP A 116 -15.82 23.16 5.19
N LYS A 117 -15.28 24.06 4.37
CA LYS A 117 -14.16 24.91 4.77
C LYS A 117 -14.55 25.82 5.93
N GLU A 118 -15.75 26.39 5.89
CA GLU A 118 -16.27 27.29 6.90
C GLU A 118 -16.37 26.60 8.27
N GLN A 119 -16.85 25.36 8.29
CA GLN A 119 -16.92 24.52 9.49
C GLN A 119 -15.54 24.13 10.02
N LEU A 120 -14.61 23.74 9.15
CA LEU A 120 -13.25 23.35 9.55
C LEU A 120 -12.40 24.53 10.07
N MET A 121 -12.76 25.75 9.69
CA MET A 121 -12.07 26.98 10.07
C MET A 121 -12.83 27.77 11.16
N ASP A 122 -13.86 27.19 11.77
CA ASP A 122 -14.60 27.80 12.86
C ASP A 122 -13.68 28.02 14.08
N GLU A 123 -13.48 29.28 14.47
CA GLU A 123 -12.61 29.70 15.56
C GLU A 123 -13.07 29.21 16.95
N THR A 124 -14.28 28.65 17.06
CA THR A 124 -14.70 28.00 18.29
C THR A 124 -13.95 26.70 18.57
N PHE A 125 -13.44 26.03 17.53
CA PHE A 125 -12.55 24.89 17.66
C PHE A 125 -11.09 25.35 17.69
N ASP A 126 -10.33 24.84 18.67
CA ASP A 126 -8.89 25.07 18.74
C ASP A 126 -8.11 24.05 17.87
N ALA A 127 -8.71 22.88 17.62
CA ALA A 127 -8.15 21.85 16.75
C ALA A 127 -9.23 20.91 16.20
N ILE A 128 -8.85 20.10 15.20
CA ILE A 128 -9.71 19.13 14.52
C ILE A 128 -9.08 17.73 14.59
N GLU A 129 -9.82 16.71 15.01
CA GLU A 129 -9.35 15.31 15.05
C GLU A 129 -9.40 14.69 13.64
N ILE A 130 -8.26 14.59 12.95
CA ILE A 130 -8.22 14.13 11.56
C ILE A 130 -7.89 12.64 11.40
N LEU A 131 -7.28 12.03 12.42
CA LEU A 131 -7.01 10.58 12.45
C LEU A 131 -7.73 9.93 13.63
N ASN A 132 -8.48 8.87 13.33
CA ASN A 132 -9.31 8.15 14.30
C ASN A 132 -9.41 6.66 13.92
N SER A 133 -9.55 5.76 14.90
CA SER A 133 -9.64 4.31 14.63
C SER A 133 -10.87 3.88 13.85
N ASN A 134 -11.93 4.69 13.93
CA ASN A 134 -13.20 4.48 13.23
C ASN A 134 -13.27 5.18 11.87
N HIS A 135 -12.19 5.82 11.41
CA HIS A 135 -12.10 6.34 10.05
C HIS A 135 -11.84 5.22 9.04
N THR A 136 -12.58 5.26 7.94
CA THR A 136 -12.23 4.59 6.69
C THR A 136 -10.97 5.23 6.08
N PHE A 137 -10.32 4.51 5.17
CA PHE A 137 -9.15 5.04 4.45
C PHE A 137 -9.48 6.30 3.63
N THR A 138 -10.69 6.36 3.05
CA THR A 138 -11.18 7.54 2.31
C THR A 138 -11.51 8.73 3.22
N GLU A 139 -11.99 8.49 4.45
CA GLU A 139 -12.15 9.55 5.46
C GLU A 139 -10.79 10.10 5.89
N THR A 140 -9.84 9.22 6.17
CA THR A 140 -8.46 9.58 6.52
C THR A 140 -7.78 10.40 5.41
N TYR A 141 -7.92 9.96 4.15
CA TYR A 141 -7.40 10.68 2.99
C TYR A 141 -7.94 12.11 2.89
N ARG A 142 -9.27 12.27 3.01
CA ARG A 142 -9.92 13.59 2.94
C ARG A 142 -9.43 14.49 4.07
N ALA A 143 -9.45 13.99 5.29
CA ALA A 143 -9.03 14.76 6.47
C ALA A 143 -7.58 15.24 6.39
N VAL A 144 -6.65 14.38 5.93
CA VAL A 144 -5.25 14.77 5.72
C VAL A 144 -5.10 15.79 4.59
N ASN A 145 -5.86 15.67 3.51
CA ASN A 145 -5.83 16.64 2.41
C ASN A 145 -6.39 18.00 2.81
N ASP A 146 -7.51 18.04 3.53
CA ASP A 146 -8.10 19.28 4.02
C ASP A 146 -7.17 19.97 5.03
N TRP A 147 -6.51 19.19 5.90
CA TRP A 147 -5.47 19.72 6.78
C TRP A 147 -4.31 20.34 5.99
N HIS A 148 -3.84 19.67 4.93
CA HIS A 148 -2.79 20.21 4.07
C HIS A 148 -3.21 21.46 3.32
N ALA A 149 -4.47 21.57 2.92
CA ALA A 149 -4.99 22.69 2.14
C ALA A 149 -5.31 23.92 3.02
N LEU A 150 -5.93 23.69 4.19
CA LEU A 150 -6.49 24.73 5.04
C LEU A 150 -5.56 25.13 6.20
N LYS A 151 -4.61 24.26 6.58
CA LYS A 151 -3.60 24.51 7.63
C LYS A 151 -4.17 24.80 9.02
N PHE A 152 -5.34 24.25 9.35
CA PHE A 152 -5.86 24.26 10.73
C PHE A 152 -5.00 23.39 11.68
N THR A 153 -5.14 23.59 12.99
CA THR A 153 -4.50 22.72 14.00
C THR A 153 -5.16 21.34 13.97
N ALA A 154 -4.37 20.29 13.78
CA ALA A 154 -4.89 18.94 13.67
C ALA A 154 -4.42 18.06 14.84
N THR A 155 -5.26 17.13 15.25
CA THR A 155 -4.92 16.08 16.21
C THR A 155 -5.27 14.70 15.68
N ALA A 156 -4.77 13.70 16.38
CA ALA A 156 -5.13 12.30 16.24
C ALA A 156 -5.62 11.78 17.59
N GLY A 157 -6.69 10.98 17.58
CA GLY A 157 -7.19 10.32 18.78
C GLY A 157 -7.66 8.93 18.43
N THR A 158 -7.34 7.94 19.27
CA THR A 158 -7.68 6.56 18.93
C THR A 158 -9.18 6.31 19.01
N ASP A 159 -9.92 7.04 19.85
CA ASP A 159 -11.31 6.71 20.22
C ASP A 159 -11.36 5.25 20.72
N ALA A 160 -10.48 4.97 21.68
CA ALA A 160 -10.21 3.61 22.12
C ALA A 160 -11.33 3.06 23.01
N HIS A 161 -12.07 2.07 22.50
CA HIS A 161 -13.08 1.29 23.24
C HIS A 161 -12.64 -0.14 23.59
N ALA A 162 -11.46 -0.55 23.09
CA ALA A 162 -10.87 -1.86 23.33
C ALA A 162 -9.34 -1.76 23.40
N LEU A 163 -8.74 -2.62 24.23
CA LEU A 163 -7.30 -2.62 24.53
C LEU A 163 -6.40 -2.75 23.29
N SER A 164 -6.88 -3.45 22.25
CA SER A 164 -6.12 -3.74 21.03
C SER A 164 -5.89 -2.53 20.12
N TYR A 165 -6.57 -1.41 20.37
CA TYR A 165 -6.45 -0.17 19.60
C TYR A 165 -5.56 0.88 20.25
N VAL A 166 -5.33 0.82 21.57
CA VAL A 166 -4.65 1.86 22.35
C VAL A 166 -3.31 2.24 21.74
N GLY A 167 -3.10 3.54 21.53
CA GLY A 167 -1.86 4.10 20.98
C GLY A 167 -1.70 3.97 19.46
N THR A 168 -2.76 3.64 18.72
CA THR A 168 -2.71 3.61 17.24
C THR A 168 -2.63 5.02 16.65
N TYR A 169 -3.32 6.00 17.25
CA TYR A 169 -3.43 7.35 16.70
C TYR A 169 -3.01 8.41 17.74
N PRO A 170 -1.73 8.48 18.13
CA PRO A 170 -1.30 9.45 19.13
C PRO A 170 -1.13 10.86 18.54
N THR A 171 -1.32 11.86 19.41
CA THR A 171 -0.99 13.27 19.13
C THR A 171 0.38 13.62 19.73
N ILE A 172 1.20 14.33 18.96
CA ILE A 172 2.46 14.93 19.41
C ILE A 172 2.18 16.35 19.90
N LEU A 173 2.80 16.74 21.01
CA LEU A 173 2.90 18.12 21.47
C LEU A 173 4.33 18.61 21.19
N GLU A 174 4.49 19.88 20.82
CA GLU A 174 5.82 20.44 20.54
C GLU A 174 6.66 20.65 21.81
N HIS A 175 5.99 20.88 22.96
CA HIS A 175 6.62 21.08 24.26
C HIS A 175 6.11 20.07 25.29
N PRO A 176 6.94 19.71 26.30
CA PRO A 176 6.50 18.89 27.42
C PRO A 176 5.45 19.65 28.25
N VAL A 177 4.51 18.90 28.83
CA VAL A 177 3.45 19.42 29.69
C VAL A 177 3.38 18.63 31.00
N GLU A 178 2.96 19.27 32.08
CA GLU A 178 2.88 18.68 33.42
C GLU A 178 1.44 18.56 33.94
N ASN A 179 0.51 19.32 33.36
CA ASN A 179 -0.91 19.35 33.74
C ASN A 179 -1.83 19.59 32.53
N ILE A 180 -3.13 19.44 32.75
CA ILE A 180 -4.15 19.55 31.70
C ILE A 180 -4.29 20.98 31.17
N GLU A 181 -4.01 22.00 31.99
CA GLU A 181 -4.06 23.40 31.59
C GLU A 181 -2.93 23.73 30.59
N GLN A 182 -1.73 23.22 30.82
CA GLN A 182 -0.61 23.32 29.87
C GLN A 182 -0.90 22.53 28.58
N PHE A 183 -1.48 21.33 28.68
CA PHE A 183 -1.94 20.57 27.52
C PHE A 183 -2.94 21.38 26.68
N ALA A 184 -3.96 21.95 27.32
CA ALA A 184 -4.94 22.80 26.64
C ALA A 184 -4.25 24.01 26.00
N GLY A 185 -3.30 24.65 26.70
CA GLY A 185 -2.50 25.75 26.17
C GLY A 185 -1.73 25.42 24.89
N GLU A 186 -1.11 24.23 24.79
CA GLU A 186 -0.43 23.79 23.57
C GLU A 186 -1.40 23.59 22.40
N VAL A 187 -2.57 22.97 22.64
CA VAL A 187 -3.60 22.78 21.62
C VAL A 187 -4.12 24.13 21.10
N LYS A 188 -4.49 25.04 22.01
CA LYS A 188 -4.96 26.39 21.66
C LYS A 188 -3.94 27.21 20.89
N ALA A 189 -2.66 26.98 21.14
CA ALA A 189 -1.59 27.66 20.45
C ALA A 189 -1.19 27.00 19.11
N GLY A 190 -1.87 25.93 18.70
CA GLY A 190 -1.57 25.19 17.47
C GLY A 190 -0.28 24.38 17.54
N ARG A 191 0.25 24.12 18.74
CA ARG A 191 1.52 23.43 18.99
C ARG A 191 1.34 21.94 19.24
N CYS A 192 0.46 21.34 18.46
CA CYS A 192 0.23 19.92 18.44
C CYS A 192 -0.04 19.45 17.01
N HIS A 193 0.25 18.17 16.75
CA HIS A 193 -0.03 17.57 15.46
C HIS A 193 -0.21 16.05 15.58
N PRO A 194 -0.93 15.40 14.65
CA PRO A 194 -1.03 13.95 14.62
C PRO A 194 0.34 13.30 14.41
N TYR A 195 0.58 12.14 15.05
CA TYR A 195 1.72 11.29 14.73
C TYR A 195 1.43 10.53 13.42
N LEU A 196 1.94 11.06 12.31
CA LEU A 196 1.89 10.42 11.01
C LEU A 196 3.18 10.61 10.25
N LYS A 197 3.50 9.64 9.39
CA LYS A 197 4.60 9.76 8.43
C LYS A 197 4.04 9.70 7.02
N GLU A 198 4.28 10.76 6.26
CA GLU A 198 3.91 10.87 4.85
C GLU A 198 5.17 10.93 3.99
N VAL A 199 5.23 10.09 2.95
CA VAL A 199 6.35 10.05 2.00
C VAL A 199 5.81 10.12 0.59
N ARG A 200 6.26 11.11 -0.19
CA ARG A 200 5.99 11.15 -1.63
C ARG A 200 6.84 10.11 -2.36
N ARG A 201 6.21 9.31 -3.20
CA ARG A 201 6.87 8.29 -4.04
C ARG A 201 6.90 8.76 -5.48
N ALA A 202 7.82 8.20 -6.27
CA ALA A 202 7.84 8.43 -7.70
C ALA A 202 6.53 7.91 -8.29
N GLY A 203 5.85 8.76 -9.07
CA GLY A 203 4.69 8.41 -9.85
C GLY A 203 4.97 8.62 -11.34
N THR A 204 3.94 8.53 -12.16
CA THR A 204 3.99 8.99 -13.55
C THR A 204 3.74 10.50 -13.59
N THR A 205 3.75 11.10 -14.78
CA THR A 205 3.38 12.51 -14.98
C THR A 205 1.97 12.83 -14.45
N SER A 206 1.12 11.82 -14.32
CA SER A 206 -0.32 11.95 -14.16
C SER A 206 -0.92 11.11 -13.02
N THR A 207 -0.07 10.34 -12.35
CA THR A 207 -0.39 9.62 -11.12
C THR A 207 0.53 10.09 -10.00
N ARG A 208 -0.05 10.64 -8.94
CA ARG A 208 0.68 11.01 -7.72
C ARG A 208 0.57 9.89 -6.70
N VAL A 209 1.72 9.42 -6.20
CA VAL A 209 1.77 8.33 -5.23
C VAL A 209 2.27 8.84 -3.89
N ARG A 210 1.51 8.58 -2.83
CA ARG A 210 1.85 8.91 -1.45
C ARG A 210 1.78 7.68 -0.57
N GLU A 211 2.80 7.50 0.26
CA GLU A 211 2.79 6.53 1.34
C GLU A 211 2.39 7.25 2.62
N LEU A 212 1.31 6.81 3.25
CA LEU A 212 0.89 7.27 4.56
C LEU A 212 1.07 6.15 5.57
N THR A 213 1.76 6.44 6.66
CA THR A 213 2.04 5.51 7.75
C THR A 213 1.55 6.10 9.05
N VAL A 214 0.70 5.36 9.75
CA VAL A 214 0.11 5.75 11.04
C VAL A 214 0.39 4.69 12.09
N GLY A 215 0.52 5.14 13.34
CA GLY A 215 0.84 4.29 14.49
C GLY A 215 2.35 4.16 14.77
N LEU A 216 2.63 3.78 16.02
CA LEU A 216 3.99 3.66 16.56
C LEU A 216 4.73 2.46 15.94
N ARG A 217 6.05 2.61 15.71
CA ARG A 217 6.89 1.63 15.00
C ARG A 217 6.93 0.23 15.61
N HIS A 218 6.80 0.12 16.93
CA HIS A 218 6.90 -1.14 17.67
C HIS A 218 5.56 -1.85 17.86
N GLU A 219 4.48 -1.25 17.35
CA GLU A 219 3.10 -1.74 17.46
C GLU A 219 2.49 -1.95 16.06
N LYS A 220 1.16 -2.10 15.96
CA LYS A 220 0.42 -2.24 14.69
C LYS A 220 0.50 -0.97 13.82
N GLN A 221 1.68 -0.67 13.30
CA GLN A 221 1.88 0.36 12.30
C GLN A 221 1.14 -0.02 11.03
N LYS A 222 0.24 0.86 10.59
CA LYS A 222 -0.50 0.71 9.33
C LYS A 222 0.14 1.62 8.30
N ALA A 223 0.67 1.01 7.24
CA ALA A 223 1.21 1.73 6.10
C ALA A 223 0.37 1.42 4.87
N PHE A 224 -0.06 2.45 4.16
CA PHE A 224 -0.87 2.33 2.96
C PHE A 224 -0.36 3.28 1.88
N ILE A 225 -0.55 2.86 0.63
CA ILE A 225 -0.22 3.61 -0.56
C ILE A 225 -1.50 4.22 -1.10
N ILE A 226 -1.46 5.53 -1.34
CA ILE A 226 -2.53 6.32 -1.94
C ILE A 226 -2.05 6.71 -3.34
N LYS A 227 -2.79 6.29 -4.36
CA LYS A 227 -2.60 6.67 -5.76
C LYS A 227 -3.70 7.67 -6.12
N GLU A 228 -3.31 8.88 -6.49
CA GLU A 228 -4.19 9.95 -6.95
C GLU A 228 -3.97 10.17 -8.44
N TYR A 229 -5.05 10.20 -9.22
CA TYR A 229 -5.00 10.30 -10.67
C TYR A 229 -5.52 11.66 -11.11
N GLU A 230 -4.81 12.31 -12.04
CA GLU A 230 -5.26 13.59 -12.60
C GLU A 230 -6.47 13.38 -13.52
N GLU A 231 -6.40 12.36 -14.39
CA GLU A 231 -7.41 12.09 -15.41
C GLU A 231 -8.29 10.88 -15.13
N THR A 232 -9.52 10.93 -15.63
CA THR A 232 -10.51 9.86 -15.42
C THR A 232 -10.12 8.57 -16.12
N GLU A 233 -9.50 8.64 -17.30
CA GLU A 233 -9.06 7.44 -18.04
C GLU A 233 -7.93 6.70 -17.31
N GLU A 234 -7.02 7.42 -16.66
CA GLU A 234 -5.94 6.80 -15.88
C GLU A 234 -6.47 6.20 -14.59
N TRP A 235 -7.43 6.86 -13.95
CA TRP A 235 -8.14 6.26 -12.82
C TRP A 235 -8.85 4.96 -13.24
N LYS A 236 -9.45 4.88 -14.44
CA LYS A 236 -10.05 3.63 -14.93
C LYS A 236 -9.01 2.52 -15.11
N ASN A 237 -7.81 2.85 -15.58
CA ASN A 237 -6.70 1.90 -15.67
C ASN A 237 -6.28 1.41 -14.28
N GLY A 238 -6.17 2.31 -13.30
CA GLY A 238 -5.92 1.95 -11.91
C GLY A 238 -7.05 1.10 -11.29
N ASP A 239 -8.31 1.45 -11.54
CA ASP A 239 -9.49 0.74 -11.02
C ASP A 239 -9.55 -0.69 -11.56
N ARG A 240 -9.14 -0.88 -12.81
CA ARG A 240 -8.95 -2.20 -13.41
C ARG A 240 -7.91 -3.03 -12.64
N SER A 241 -6.73 -2.48 -12.35
CA SER A 241 -5.71 -3.14 -11.51
C SER A 241 -6.25 -3.44 -10.11
N TYR A 242 -6.97 -2.49 -9.50
CA TYR A 242 -7.59 -2.64 -8.19
C TYR A 242 -8.59 -3.81 -8.15
N ARG A 243 -9.44 -3.95 -9.18
CA ARG A 243 -10.39 -5.06 -9.33
C ARG A 243 -9.69 -6.41 -9.48
N ILE A 244 -8.62 -6.47 -10.27
CA ILE A 244 -7.79 -7.67 -10.42
C ILE A 244 -7.17 -8.07 -9.09
N MET A 245 -6.50 -7.14 -8.42
CA MET A 245 -5.90 -7.39 -7.09
C MET A 245 -6.95 -7.83 -6.08
N THR A 246 -8.14 -7.23 -6.10
CA THR A 246 -9.26 -7.62 -5.21
C THR A 246 -9.68 -9.06 -5.46
N ALA A 247 -9.78 -9.48 -6.73
CA ALA A 247 -10.10 -10.85 -7.08
C ALA A 247 -9.01 -11.83 -6.63
N ILE A 248 -7.73 -11.49 -6.86
CA ILE A 248 -6.58 -12.32 -6.45
C ILE A 248 -6.54 -12.46 -4.92
N HIS A 249 -6.64 -11.34 -4.19
CA HIS A 249 -6.64 -11.30 -2.73
C HIS A 249 -7.73 -12.20 -2.14
N ARG A 250 -8.97 -12.08 -2.63
CA ARG A 250 -10.11 -12.92 -2.19
C ARG A 250 -9.96 -14.40 -2.51
N ASN A 251 -9.11 -14.77 -3.46
CA ASN A 251 -8.84 -16.16 -3.85
C ASN A 251 -7.55 -16.70 -3.18
N GLY A 252 -7.32 -16.31 -1.93
CA GLY A 252 -6.33 -16.92 -1.04
C GLY A 252 -4.95 -16.26 -1.02
N PHE A 253 -4.79 -15.10 -1.66
CA PHE A 253 -3.58 -14.28 -1.57
C PHE A 253 -3.65 -13.23 -0.44
N ASP A 254 -4.64 -13.32 0.43
CA ASP A 254 -4.80 -12.51 1.65
C ASP A 254 -3.81 -12.89 2.76
N LYS A 255 -3.34 -14.15 2.78
CA LYS A 255 -2.48 -14.69 3.84
C LYS A 255 -1.56 -15.81 3.35
N GLY A 256 -0.67 -16.26 4.23
CA GLY A 256 0.28 -17.34 3.96
C GLY A 256 1.52 -16.87 3.23
N ALA A 257 2.23 -17.75 2.54
CA ALA A 257 3.53 -17.41 1.94
C ALA A 257 3.43 -16.64 0.61
N CYS A 258 2.27 -16.69 -0.08
CA CYS A 258 2.05 -16.03 -1.36
C CYS A 258 0.94 -15.00 -1.25
N ARG A 259 1.25 -13.71 -1.40
CA ARG A 259 0.33 -12.59 -1.14
C ARG A 259 0.27 -11.56 -2.26
N VAL A 260 -0.78 -10.75 -2.22
CA VAL A 260 -0.85 -9.43 -2.86
C VAL A 260 -1.19 -8.39 -1.81
N PRO A 261 -0.81 -7.10 -1.97
CA PRO A 261 -1.31 -6.06 -1.09
C PRO A 261 -2.83 -6.02 -1.07
N GLU A 262 -3.41 -5.81 0.11
CA GLU A 262 -4.86 -5.66 0.25
C GLU A 262 -5.33 -4.38 -0.46
N PRO A 263 -6.31 -4.44 -1.38
CA PRO A 263 -6.98 -3.26 -1.89
C PRO A 263 -7.93 -2.73 -0.81
N LEU A 264 -7.64 -1.54 -0.29
CA LEU A 264 -8.27 -1.02 0.93
C LEU A 264 -9.48 -0.13 0.64
N ALA A 265 -9.37 0.77 -0.34
CA ALA A 265 -10.47 1.65 -0.75
C ALA A 265 -10.26 2.23 -2.14
N GLY A 266 -11.35 2.67 -2.77
CA GLY A 266 -11.33 3.49 -3.99
C GLY A 266 -12.43 4.52 -3.95
N ASP A 267 -12.15 5.72 -4.49
CA ASP A 267 -13.14 6.79 -4.61
C ASP A 267 -13.00 7.44 -5.98
N ARG A 268 -14.02 7.21 -6.82
CA ARG A 268 -14.08 7.70 -8.20
C ARG A 268 -14.21 9.22 -8.27
N ASN A 269 -14.90 9.85 -7.33
CA ASN A 269 -15.12 11.31 -7.35
C ASN A 269 -13.82 12.04 -7.08
N ASN A 270 -13.02 11.53 -6.15
CA ASN A 270 -11.70 12.04 -5.83
C ASN A 270 -10.58 11.43 -6.71
N LYS A 271 -10.93 10.50 -7.61
CA LYS A 271 -10.00 9.74 -8.46
C LYS A 271 -8.83 9.18 -7.67
N ILE A 272 -9.13 8.46 -6.59
CA ILE A 272 -8.10 7.81 -5.75
C ILE A 272 -8.31 6.32 -5.63
N LEU A 273 -7.21 5.63 -5.40
CA LEU A 273 -7.15 4.23 -5.00
C LEU A 273 -6.16 4.10 -3.84
N ILE A 274 -6.53 3.29 -2.86
CA ILE A 274 -5.77 3.07 -1.63
C ILE A 274 -5.55 1.56 -1.46
N GLU A 275 -4.30 1.18 -1.24
CA GLU A 275 -3.88 -0.21 -1.06
C GLU A 275 -2.91 -0.33 0.13
N GLU A 276 -2.81 -1.50 0.73
CA GLU A 276 -1.82 -1.79 1.76
C GLU A 276 -0.41 -1.62 1.19
N LYS A 277 0.52 -1.10 1.98
CA LYS A 277 1.92 -1.14 1.61
C LYS A 277 2.48 -2.55 1.81
N ALA A 278 2.83 -3.22 0.72
CA ALA A 278 3.50 -4.51 0.80
C ALA A 278 4.86 -4.43 1.52
N ARG A 279 5.16 -5.48 2.30
CA ARG A 279 6.37 -5.60 3.10
C ARG A 279 7.48 -6.29 2.31
N GLY A 280 8.72 -5.96 2.66
CA GLY A 280 9.90 -6.65 2.16
C GLY A 280 10.78 -5.84 1.23
N LYS A 281 11.80 -6.51 0.71
CA LYS A 281 12.75 -5.97 -0.27
C LYS A 281 12.43 -6.57 -1.63
N GLU A 282 12.72 -5.83 -2.69
CA GLU A 282 12.65 -6.36 -4.06
C GLU A 282 13.42 -7.68 -4.17
N LEU A 283 12.85 -8.67 -4.86
CA LEU A 283 13.40 -10.01 -5.05
C LEU A 283 14.80 -9.93 -5.66
N PHE A 284 15.06 -8.95 -6.53
CA PHE A 284 16.39 -8.67 -7.07
C PHE A 284 17.43 -8.49 -5.96
N HIS A 285 17.17 -7.58 -5.01
CA HIS A 285 18.07 -7.31 -3.89
C HIS A 285 18.12 -8.49 -2.90
N ALA A 286 16.99 -9.16 -2.67
CA ALA A 286 16.94 -10.34 -1.83
C ALA A 286 17.86 -11.45 -2.37
N ILE A 287 17.76 -11.77 -3.66
CA ILE A 287 18.63 -12.75 -4.32
C ILE A 287 20.07 -12.25 -4.38
N LEU A 288 20.33 -10.98 -4.71
CA LEU A 288 21.69 -10.46 -4.87
C LEU A 288 22.52 -10.62 -3.58
N HIS A 289 21.93 -10.29 -2.43
CA HIS A 289 22.64 -10.22 -1.15
C HIS A 289 22.52 -11.46 -0.26
N ALA A 290 21.61 -12.39 -0.55
CA ALA A 290 21.42 -13.62 0.23
C ALA A 290 22.55 -14.66 0.05
N ASP A 291 22.59 -15.68 0.91
CA ASP A 291 23.33 -16.90 0.62
C ASP A 291 22.63 -17.77 -0.45
N GLU A 292 23.21 -18.93 -0.79
CA GLU A 292 22.68 -19.83 -1.80
C GLU A 292 21.29 -20.38 -1.44
N HIS A 293 21.14 -20.91 -0.24
CA HIS A 293 19.90 -21.51 0.23
C HIS A 293 18.76 -20.49 0.19
N ARG A 294 18.99 -19.30 0.74
CA ARG A 294 17.98 -18.26 0.86
C ARG A 294 17.63 -17.63 -0.50
N ALA A 295 18.58 -17.52 -1.42
CA ALA A 295 18.29 -17.07 -2.79
C ALA A 295 17.47 -18.10 -3.58
N GLN A 296 17.76 -19.40 -3.42
CA GLN A 296 16.99 -20.47 -4.03
C GLN A 296 15.57 -20.54 -3.46
N GLU A 297 15.41 -20.39 -2.14
CA GLU A 297 14.12 -20.33 -1.47
C GLU A 297 13.24 -19.19 -1.99
N ALA A 298 13.80 -17.98 -2.12
CA ALA A 298 13.09 -16.83 -2.68
C ALA A 298 12.65 -17.07 -4.13
N LEU A 299 13.51 -17.71 -4.94
CA LEU A 299 13.21 -18.04 -6.34
C LEU A 299 12.12 -19.12 -6.48
N ILE A 300 12.15 -20.15 -5.62
CA ILE A 300 11.12 -21.19 -5.54
C ILE A 300 9.78 -20.57 -5.15
N LEU A 301 9.78 -19.68 -4.17
CA LEU A 301 8.56 -19.04 -3.70
C LEU A 301 7.95 -18.12 -4.78
N ALA A 302 8.78 -17.42 -5.57
CA ALA A 302 8.31 -16.64 -6.71
C ALA A 302 7.64 -17.55 -7.77
N ALA A 303 8.25 -18.69 -8.10
CA ALA A 303 7.66 -19.64 -9.04
C ALA A 303 6.32 -20.22 -8.55
N ARG A 304 6.25 -20.58 -7.27
CA ARG A 304 5.02 -21.05 -6.61
C ARG A 304 3.93 -19.98 -6.58
N TRP A 305 4.30 -18.74 -6.30
CA TRP A 305 3.37 -17.62 -6.32
C TRP A 305 2.72 -17.50 -7.71
N LEU A 306 3.51 -17.53 -8.78
CA LEU A 306 3.00 -17.39 -10.15
C LEU A 306 2.16 -18.59 -10.58
N ALA A 307 2.62 -19.82 -10.30
CA ALA A 307 1.85 -21.03 -10.60
C ALA A 307 0.51 -21.02 -9.86
N ARG A 308 0.49 -20.57 -8.60
CA ARG A 308 -0.74 -20.43 -7.82
C ARG A 308 -1.71 -19.44 -8.47
N LEU A 309 -1.23 -18.29 -8.95
CA LEU A 309 -2.08 -17.32 -9.66
C LEU A 309 -2.71 -17.96 -10.90
N HIS A 310 -1.90 -18.59 -11.74
CA HIS A 310 -2.37 -19.20 -12.98
C HIS A 310 -3.32 -20.39 -12.74
N ASN A 311 -3.10 -21.18 -11.69
CA ASN A 311 -4.01 -22.26 -11.29
C ASN A 311 -5.40 -21.75 -10.84
N LEU A 312 -5.55 -20.48 -10.44
CA LEU A 312 -6.86 -19.92 -10.15
C LEU A 312 -7.72 -19.74 -11.42
N GLN A 313 -7.10 -19.70 -12.60
CA GLN A 313 -7.79 -19.57 -13.89
C GLN A 313 -8.77 -18.36 -13.92
N LEU A 314 -8.43 -17.28 -13.19
CA LEU A 314 -9.28 -16.10 -13.08
C LEU A 314 -9.45 -15.44 -14.44
N LYS A 315 -10.63 -14.86 -14.68
CA LYS A 315 -10.94 -14.07 -15.88
C LYS A 315 -11.63 -12.76 -15.49
N VAL A 316 -10.85 -11.84 -14.91
CA VAL A 316 -11.38 -10.57 -14.37
C VAL A 316 -11.59 -9.54 -15.48
N THR A 317 -10.71 -9.55 -16.48
CA THR A 317 -10.71 -8.61 -17.62
C THR A 317 -11.17 -9.29 -18.91
N SER A 318 -11.50 -8.50 -19.93
CA SER A 318 -11.93 -9.04 -21.23
C SER A 318 -10.73 -9.56 -22.03
N ALA A 319 -10.93 -10.66 -22.77
CA ALA A 319 -9.93 -11.24 -23.64
C ALA A 319 -9.58 -10.34 -24.85
N GLU A 320 -10.42 -9.34 -25.14
CA GLU A 320 -10.22 -8.39 -26.23
C GLU A 320 -9.36 -7.19 -25.83
N GLU A 321 -9.21 -6.90 -24.53
CA GLU A 321 -8.49 -5.72 -24.04
C GLU A 321 -7.00 -5.74 -24.44
N PHE A 322 -6.33 -6.88 -24.29
CA PHE A 322 -4.91 -6.98 -24.62
C PHE A 322 -4.64 -6.91 -26.13
N PRO A 323 -5.32 -7.69 -27.01
CA PRO A 323 -5.15 -7.58 -28.45
C PRO A 323 -5.40 -6.17 -29.00
N ALA A 324 -6.30 -5.39 -28.38
CA ALA A 324 -6.60 -4.03 -28.79
C ALA A 324 -5.43 -3.06 -28.64
N ILE A 325 -4.55 -3.28 -27.65
CA ILE A 325 -3.42 -2.38 -27.36
C ILE A 325 -2.07 -2.93 -27.84
N GLU A 326 -1.96 -4.25 -28.03
CA GLU A 326 -0.66 -4.91 -28.18
C GLU A 326 0.09 -4.51 -29.45
N THR A 327 -0.64 -4.27 -30.54
CA THR A 327 -0.03 -3.84 -31.81
C THR A 327 0.69 -2.50 -31.67
N GLU A 328 0.05 -1.51 -31.02
CA GLU A 328 0.65 -0.19 -30.81
C GLU A 328 1.85 -0.30 -29.85
N ARG A 329 1.69 -1.06 -28.77
CA ARG A 329 2.72 -1.27 -27.75
C ARG A 329 3.98 -1.95 -28.30
N ILE A 330 3.85 -3.03 -29.06
CA ILE A 330 5.01 -3.73 -29.65
C ILE A 330 5.71 -2.83 -30.69
N ASN A 331 4.96 -2.15 -31.55
CA ASN A 331 5.54 -1.22 -32.53
C ASN A 331 6.29 -0.06 -31.87
N TRP A 332 5.87 0.34 -30.67
CA TRP A 332 6.56 1.36 -29.91
C TRP A 332 7.97 0.92 -29.46
N TYR A 333 8.21 -0.37 -29.20
CA TYR A 333 9.54 -0.86 -28.81
C TYR A 333 10.60 -0.70 -29.91
N VAL A 334 10.21 -0.74 -31.17
CA VAL A 334 11.13 -0.58 -32.31
C VAL A 334 11.21 0.87 -32.80
N LYS A 335 10.26 1.73 -32.40
CA LYS A 335 10.19 3.13 -32.79
C LYS A 335 11.48 3.90 -32.49
N GLU A 336 11.99 3.83 -31.26
CA GLU A 336 13.24 4.53 -30.87
C GLU A 336 14.46 4.03 -31.66
N LEU A 337 14.50 2.74 -32.00
CA LEU A 337 15.58 2.17 -32.82
C LEU A 337 15.55 2.75 -34.24
N HIS A 338 14.37 3.01 -34.79
CA HIS A 338 14.22 3.67 -36.08
C HIS A 338 14.54 5.16 -36.01
N GLU A 339 14.00 5.87 -35.01
CA GLU A 339 14.23 7.31 -34.82
C GLU A 339 15.71 7.65 -34.62
N ARG A 340 16.46 6.78 -33.95
CA ARG A 340 17.91 6.92 -33.74
C ARG A 340 18.76 6.30 -34.85
N ASN A 341 18.14 5.80 -35.92
CA ASN A 341 18.80 5.10 -37.04
C ASN A 341 19.76 3.99 -36.58
N ASN A 342 19.38 3.25 -35.53
CA ASN A 342 20.19 2.19 -34.96
C ASN A 342 20.50 1.12 -36.03
N ARG A 343 21.73 0.60 -36.04
CA ARG A 343 22.17 -0.41 -37.01
C ARG A 343 21.39 -1.72 -36.96
N HIS A 344 20.73 -2.02 -35.83
CA HIS A 344 19.97 -3.24 -35.61
C HIS A 344 18.45 -3.07 -35.83
N ARG A 345 17.98 -1.90 -36.25
CA ARG A 345 16.54 -1.59 -36.38
C ARG A 345 15.77 -2.58 -37.26
N HIS A 346 16.33 -2.97 -38.41
CA HIS A 346 15.69 -3.91 -39.34
C HIS A 346 15.54 -5.29 -38.71
N ARG A 347 16.57 -5.74 -38.00
CA ARG A 347 16.54 -7.03 -37.33
C ARG A 347 15.57 -7.07 -36.16
N ALA A 348 15.54 -5.99 -35.36
CA ALA A 348 14.55 -5.85 -34.29
C ALA A 348 13.11 -5.81 -34.84
N GLN A 349 12.90 -5.17 -36.01
CA GLN A 349 11.61 -5.17 -36.69
C GLN A 349 11.17 -6.56 -37.13
N GLU A 350 12.05 -7.36 -37.74
CA GLU A 350 11.74 -8.74 -38.14
C GLU A 350 11.31 -9.60 -36.95
N ILE A 351 12.01 -9.49 -35.81
CA ILE A 351 11.68 -10.19 -34.57
C ILE A 351 10.32 -9.71 -34.05
N CYS A 352 10.11 -8.40 -34.03
CA CYS A 352 8.87 -7.74 -33.63
C CYS A 352 7.67 -8.25 -34.44
N ASP A 353 7.76 -8.24 -35.77
CA ASP A 353 6.68 -8.68 -36.67
C ASP A 353 6.35 -10.16 -36.48
N TYR A 354 7.37 -11.02 -36.30
CA TYR A 354 7.17 -12.44 -36.02
C TYR A 354 6.49 -12.66 -34.68
N VAL A 355 6.96 -11.98 -33.62
CA VAL A 355 6.41 -12.11 -32.27
C VAL A 355 4.96 -11.67 -32.26
N LEU A 356 4.65 -10.50 -32.81
CA LEU A 356 3.28 -9.96 -32.86
C LEU A 356 2.33 -10.89 -33.60
N LYS A 357 2.75 -11.39 -34.78
CA LYS A 357 1.93 -12.33 -35.56
C LYS A 357 1.65 -13.62 -34.78
N THR A 358 2.69 -14.22 -34.21
CA THR A 358 2.59 -15.51 -33.51
C THR A 358 1.80 -15.38 -32.20
N GLU A 359 2.01 -14.31 -31.44
CA GLU A 359 1.28 -14.01 -30.20
C GLU A 359 -0.21 -13.80 -30.45
N LEU A 360 -0.58 -12.94 -31.41
CA LEU A 360 -1.99 -12.69 -31.72
C LEU A 360 -2.67 -13.94 -32.30
N GLN A 361 -1.96 -14.74 -33.09
CA GLN A 361 -2.49 -16.02 -33.57
C GLN A 361 -2.72 -16.99 -32.41
N LEU A 362 -1.76 -17.13 -31.50
CA LEU A 362 -1.87 -17.99 -30.31
C LEU A 362 -3.10 -17.62 -29.47
N ILE A 363 -3.26 -16.33 -29.16
CA ILE A 363 -4.38 -15.81 -28.34
C ILE A 363 -5.73 -16.07 -29.03
N ARG A 364 -5.82 -15.88 -30.35
CA ARG A 364 -7.05 -16.11 -31.11
C ARG A 364 -7.40 -17.58 -31.26
N SER A 365 -6.39 -18.44 -31.45
CA SER A 365 -6.58 -19.87 -31.67
C SER A 365 -6.87 -20.64 -30.40
N HIS A 366 -6.34 -20.19 -29.25
CA HIS A 366 -6.45 -20.89 -27.97
C HIS A 366 -6.92 -19.97 -26.83
N PRO A 367 -8.14 -19.39 -26.92
CA PRO A 367 -8.68 -18.52 -25.87
C PRO A 367 -8.87 -19.26 -24.52
N GLU A 368 -8.92 -20.59 -24.52
CA GLU A 368 -8.99 -21.43 -23.33
C GLU A 368 -7.69 -21.44 -22.52
N TRP A 369 -6.54 -21.14 -23.12
CA TRP A 369 -5.24 -21.04 -22.41
C TRP A 369 -5.04 -19.69 -21.71
N LEU A 370 -5.95 -18.74 -21.91
CA LEU A 370 -5.84 -17.40 -21.34
C LEU A 370 -6.31 -17.39 -19.88
N VAL A 371 -5.43 -16.90 -19.02
CA VAL A 371 -5.69 -16.68 -17.60
C VAL A 371 -5.36 -15.24 -17.23
N GLN A 372 -5.92 -14.74 -16.13
CA GLN A 372 -5.52 -13.45 -15.59
C GLN A 372 -4.06 -13.55 -15.11
N SER A 373 -3.15 -13.07 -15.95
CA SER A 373 -1.71 -13.03 -15.71
C SER A 373 -1.31 -11.74 -15.02
N HIS A 374 -0.10 -11.66 -14.48
CA HIS A 374 0.47 -10.42 -13.97
C HIS A 374 0.81 -9.44 -15.11
N GLY A 375 1.33 -9.95 -16.23
CA GLY A 375 1.65 -9.22 -17.46
C GLY A 375 2.88 -8.29 -17.41
N ASP A 376 3.49 -8.14 -16.24
CA ASP A 376 4.84 -7.60 -16.03
C ASP A 376 5.58 -8.28 -14.86
N TYR A 377 5.61 -9.61 -14.88
CA TYR A 377 6.14 -10.40 -13.76
C TYR A 377 7.68 -10.43 -13.75
N HIS A 378 8.32 -9.59 -12.92
CA HIS A 378 9.78 -9.53 -12.81
C HIS A 378 10.28 -9.21 -11.39
N LEU A 379 11.60 -9.29 -11.18
CA LEU A 379 12.21 -9.29 -9.85
C LEU A 379 12.03 -8.02 -9.01
N LYS A 380 11.59 -6.89 -9.58
CA LYS A 380 11.31 -5.67 -8.79
C LYS A 380 9.85 -5.58 -8.35
N ASN A 381 8.94 -6.24 -9.06
CA ASN A 381 7.51 -6.31 -8.72
C ASN A 381 7.19 -7.41 -7.69
N ILE A 382 8.23 -8.09 -7.19
CA ILE A 382 8.13 -9.17 -6.22
C ILE A 382 8.89 -8.73 -4.97
N LEU A 383 8.20 -8.64 -3.83
CA LEU A 383 8.79 -8.29 -2.54
C LEU A 383 8.93 -9.53 -1.67
N PHE A 384 10.14 -9.76 -1.17
CA PHE A 384 10.49 -10.90 -0.33
C PHE A 384 10.78 -10.44 1.11
N HIS A 385 10.21 -11.13 2.09
CA HIS A 385 10.41 -10.87 3.52
C HIS A 385 10.19 -12.12 4.36
N ASP A 386 10.52 -12.02 5.65
CA ASP A 386 10.13 -12.99 6.66
C ASP A 386 8.94 -12.48 7.47
N GLU A 387 8.01 -13.38 7.75
CA GLU A 387 6.96 -13.15 8.74
C GLU A 387 6.89 -14.35 9.69
N ASN A 388 6.98 -14.08 10.99
CA ASN A 388 7.00 -15.11 12.04
C ASN A 388 8.05 -16.22 11.80
N GLY A 389 9.19 -15.86 11.21
CA GLY A 389 10.29 -16.78 10.89
C GLY A 389 10.10 -17.62 9.61
N ALA A 390 9.04 -17.37 8.83
CA ALA A 390 8.80 -18.03 7.55
C ALA A 390 8.92 -17.07 6.36
N PRO A 391 9.50 -17.51 5.22
CA PRO A 391 9.60 -16.70 4.01
C PRO A 391 8.22 -16.43 3.41
N CYS A 392 7.99 -15.18 3.03
CA CYS A 392 6.79 -14.72 2.36
C CYS A 392 7.15 -13.86 1.14
N ILE A 393 6.30 -13.92 0.13
CA ILE A 393 6.34 -13.05 -1.05
C ILE A 393 5.02 -12.30 -1.20
N SER A 394 5.14 -11.01 -1.48
CA SER A 394 4.06 -10.14 -1.94
C SER A 394 4.37 -9.64 -3.34
N VAL A 395 3.43 -9.76 -4.27
CA VAL A 395 3.59 -9.27 -5.64
C VAL A 395 2.74 -8.01 -5.83
N ILE A 396 3.30 -7.01 -6.50
CA ILE A 396 2.74 -5.67 -6.68
C ILE A 396 2.73 -5.29 -8.16
N ASP A 397 2.06 -4.19 -8.49
CA ASP A 397 2.06 -3.58 -9.84
C ASP A 397 1.37 -4.45 -10.92
N PHE A 398 0.04 -4.52 -10.82
CA PHE A 398 -0.82 -5.24 -11.78
C PHE A 398 -1.32 -4.35 -12.93
N ASP A 399 -0.68 -3.21 -13.20
CA ASP A 399 -1.13 -2.27 -14.24
C ASP A 399 -1.06 -2.86 -15.65
N SER A 400 -0.15 -3.82 -15.85
CA SER A 400 -0.02 -4.59 -17.09
C SER A 400 -0.74 -5.94 -17.07
N SER A 401 -1.62 -6.21 -16.10
CA SER A 401 -2.27 -7.52 -15.95
C SER A 401 -3.41 -7.69 -16.96
N TYR A 402 -3.37 -8.71 -17.81
CA TYR A 402 -4.44 -9.01 -18.79
C TYR A 402 -4.71 -10.53 -18.83
N LEU A 403 -5.74 -10.93 -19.58
CA LEU A 403 -5.90 -12.32 -20.01
C LEU A 403 -4.82 -12.71 -21.01
N LEU A 404 -3.88 -13.54 -20.59
CA LEU A 404 -2.70 -13.93 -21.36
C LEU A 404 -2.41 -15.43 -21.22
N PRO A 405 -1.67 -16.03 -22.18
CA PRO A 405 -1.14 -17.38 -21.98
C PRO A 405 -0.20 -17.39 -20.78
N GLN A 406 -0.28 -18.43 -19.95
CA GLN A 406 0.56 -18.59 -18.76
C GLN A 406 2.07 -18.44 -19.02
N ALA A 407 2.52 -18.86 -20.21
CA ALA A 407 3.90 -18.76 -20.65
C ALA A 407 4.40 -17.31 -20.77
N PHE A 408 3.49 -16.32 -20.84
CA PHE A 408 3.82 -14.90 -20.94
C PHE A 408 4.62 -14.41 -19.73
N ASP A 409 4.07 -14.62 -18.52
CA ASP A 409 4.74 -14.18 -17.28
C ASP A 409 6.02 -14.97 -17.03
N VAL A 410 6.02 -16.26 -17.34
CA VAL A 410 7.22 -17.12 -17.20
C VAL A 410 8.33 -16.66 -18.14
N GLY A 411 8.00 -16.37 -19.41
CA GLY A 411 8.96 -15.86 -20.38
C GLY A 411 9.48 -14.48 -19.98
N THR A 412 8.60 -13.59 -19.53
CA THR A 412 8.95 -12.26 -19.02
C THR A 412 9.91 -12.34 -17.84
N PHE A 413 9.60 -13.18 -16.85
CA PHE A 413 10.46 -13.38 -15.68
C PHE A 413 11.85 -13.85 -16.07
N LEU A 414 11.96 -14.88 -16.93
CA LEU A 414 13.25 -15.44 -17.35
C LEU A 414 14.10 -14.44 -18.13
N ALA A 415 13.49 -13.68 -19.05
CA ALA A 415 14.21 -12.65 -19.80
C ALA A 415 14.70 -11.51 -18.90
N GLN A 416 13.86 -11.05 -17.97
CA GLN A 416 14.23 -10.02 -17.00
C GLN A 416 15.28 -10.51 -16.00
N TYR A 417 15.20 -11.77 -15.57
CA TYR A 417 16.23 -12.40 -14.74
C TYR A 417 17.60 -12.34 -15.42
N GLU A 418 17.64 -12.69 -16.71
CA GLU A 418 18.87 -12.68 -17.48
C GLU A 418 19.46 -11.27 -17.65
N ASN A 419 18.61 -10.29 -17.97
CA ASN A 419 19.04 -8.91 -18.13
C ASN A 419 19.49 -8.27 -16.79
N MET A 420 18.70 -8.43 -15.73
CA MET A 420 18.97 -7.79 -14.44
C MET A 420 20.24 -8.34 -13.77
N PHE A 421 20.56 -9.61 -13.96
CA PHE A 421 21.79 -10.23 -13.42
C PHE A 421 22.92 -10.33 -14.45
N TYR A 422 22.85 -9.63 -15.59
CA TYR A 422 23.88 -9.62 -16.62
C TYR A 422 25.30 -9.37 -16.05
N ASN A 423 25.42 -8.38 -15.16
CA ASN A 423 26.68 -8.02 -14.48
C ASN A 423 27.00 -8.86 -13.24
N HIS A 424 26.14 -9.81 -12.87
CA HIS A 424 26.24 -10.62 -11.65
C HIS A 424 26.26 -12.12 -11.96
N ARG A 425 27.13 -12.56 -12.87
CA ARG A 425 27.18 -13.96 -13.36
C ARG A 425 27.28 -15.03 -12.28
N HIS A 426 27.84 -14.73 -11.10
CA HIS A 426 27.90 -15.65 -9.97
C HIS A 426 26.52 -16.05 -9.45
N ILE A 427 25.50 -15.21 -9.65
CA ILE A 427 24.11 -15.49 -9.26
C ILE A 427 23.55 -16.70 -10.00
N TYR A 428 23.96 -16.98 -11.24
CA TYR A 428 23.48 -18.16 -11.97
C TYR A 428 23.91 -19.49 -11.35
N LYS A 429 25.06 -19.50 -10.66
CA LYS A 429 25.50 -20.67 -9.88
C LYS A 429 24.72 -20.77 -8.57
N LYS A 430 24.41 -19.63 -7.97
CA LYS A 430 23.72 -19.50 -6.68
C LYS A 430 22.23 -19.83 -6.77
N ALA A 431 21.53 -19.24 -7.73
CA ALA A 431 20.10 -19.36 -7.93
C ALA A 431 19.79 -19.40 -9.43
N SER A 432 19.96 -20.57 -10.05
CA SER A 432 19.72 -20.70 -11.49
C SER A 432 18.27 -20.39 -11.87
N PRO A 433 17.98 -19.61 -12.94
CA PRO A 433 16.61 -19.38 -13.40
C PRO A 433 15.90 -20.66 -13.85
N HIS A 434 16.63 -21.75 -14.12
CA HIS A 434 16.03 -23.07 -14.35
C HIS A 434 15.28 -23.61 -13.12
N LEU A 435 15.69 -23.22 -11.91
CA LEU A 435 14.97 -23.59 -10.69
C LEU A 435 13.57 -22.99 -10.70
N PHE A 436 13.43 -21.72 -11.09
CA PHE A 436 12.13 -21.06 -11.25
C PHE A 436 11.24 -21.83 -12.25
N LEU A 437 11.74 -22.07 -13.46
CA LEU A 437 10.98 -22.74 -14.51
C LEU A 437 10.55 -24.15 -14.10
N ARG A 438 11.47 -24.93 -13.52
CA ARG A 438 11.19 -26.30 -13.06
C ARG A 438 10.15 -26.30 -11.93
N THR A 439 10.31 -25.42 -10.95
CA THR A 439 9.33 -25.30 -9.85
C THR A 439 7.97 -24.90 -10.39
N TYR A 440 7.89 -23.92 -11.28
CA TYR A 440 6.63 -23.52 -11.91
C TYR A 440 5.95 -24.71 -12.62
N GLN A 441 6.71 -25.47 -13.42
CA GLN A 441 6.20 -26.64 -14.15
C GLN A 441 5.70 -27.77 -13.23
N ASN A 442 6.25 -27.90 -12.03
CA ASN A 442 5.82 -28.91 -11.07
C ASN A 442 4.56 -28.52 -10.29
N GLU A 443 4.26 -27.22 -10.19
CA GLU A 443 3.19 -26.67 -9.33
C GLU A 443 1.91 -26.35 -10.12
N ILE A 444 2.02 -26.16 -11.43
CA ILE A 444 0.89 -25.90 -12.32
C ILE A 444 0.16 -27.21 -12.68
N TYR A 445 -1.18 -27.18 -12.74
CA TYR A 445 -1.97 -28.39 -12.98
C TYR A 445 -2.10 -28.74 -14.47
N ASP A 446 -2.37 -27.74 -15.30
CA ASP A 446 -2.64 -27.93 -16.73
C ASP A 446 -1.68 -27.08 -17.57
N LEU A 447 -0.70 -27.75 -18.19
CA LEU A 447 0.24 -27.14 -19.12
C LEU A 447 -0.03 -27.57 -20.56
N PRO A 448 -0.07 -26.63 -21.51
CA PRO A 448 -0.05 -26.97 -22.94
C PRO A 448 1.21 -27.74 -23.32
N ASP A 449 1.11 -28.67 -24.27
CA ASP A 449 2.25 -29.42 -24.79
C ASP A 449 3.33 -28.48 -25.37
N GLU A 450 2.92 -27.39 -26.03
CA GLU A 450 3.85 -26.39 -26.56
C GLU A 450 4.33 -25.36 -25.53
N PHE A 451 4.06 -25.52 -24.23
CA PHE A 451 4.37 -24.52 -23.20
C PHE A 451 5.81 -24.02 -23.26
N ARG A 452 6.79 -24.90 -23.46
CA ARG A 452 8.21 -24.51 -23.56
C ARG A 452 8.50 -23.63 -24.77
N GLN A 453 7.82 -23.87 -25.89
CA GLN A 453 7.95 -23.05 -27.10
C GLN A 453 7.31 -21.68 -26.86
N GLN A 454 6.13 -21.64 -26.23
CA GLN A 454 5.47 -20.41 -25.83
C GLN A 454 6.35 -19.59 -24.87
N VAL A 455 7.02 -20.23 -23.91
CA VAL A 455 7.96 -19.52 -23.01
C VAL A 455 9.07 -18.85 -23.82
N ASN A 456 9.64 -19.51 -24.83
CA ASN A 456 10.66 -18.89 -25.70
C ASN A 456 10.10 -17.75 -26.55
N LEU A 457 8.85 -17.83 -27.02
CA LEU A 457 8.17 -16.74 -27.70
C LEU A 457 8.10 -15.51 -26.80
N PHE A 458 7.61 -15.67 -25.57
CA PHE A 458 7.44 -14.56 -24.64
C PHE A 458 8.75 -14.06 -24.02
N LYS A 459 9.79 -14.91 -23.92
CA LYS A 459 11.16 -14.44 -23.67
C LYS A 459 11.62 -13.49 -24.78
N THR A 460 11.42 -13.88 -26.03
CA THR A 460 11.77 -13.06 -27.21
C THR A 460 11.05 -11.72 -27.19
N ARG A 461 9.75 -11.74 -26.89
CA ARG A 461 8.94 -10.54 -26.69
C ARG A 461 9.48 -9.63 -25.59
N ALA A 462 9.80 -10.19 -24.43
CA ALA A 462 10.35 -9.42 -23.31
C ALA A 462 11.73 -8.82 -23.64
N TYR A 463 12.57 -9.50 -24.44
CA TYR A 463 13.81 -8.92 -24.93
C TYR A 463 13.60 -7.69 -25.79
N LEU A 464 12.54 -7.60 -26.61
CA LEU A 464 12.24 -6.37 -27.37
C LEU A 464 12.01 -5.17 -26.44
N SER A 465 11.28 -5.38 -25.34
CA SER A 465 11.07 -4.35 -24.31
C SER A 465 12.39 -3.94 -23.63
N ILE A 466 13.26 -4.90 -23.33
CA ILE A 466 14.60 -4.64 -22.76
C ILE A 466 15.48 -3.85 -23.74
N LEU A 467 15.49 -4.23 -25.02
CA LEU A 467 16.24 -3.52 -26.07
C LEU A 467 15.75 -2.08 -26.21
N TYR A 468 14.43 -1.88 -26.21
CA TYR A 468 13.83 -0.55 -26.21
C TYR A 468 14.32 0.27 -25.02
N TYR A 469 14.25 -0.27 -23.80
CA TYR A 469 14.72 0.43 -22.60
C TYR A 469 16.20 0.81 -22.70
N LEU A 470 17.06 -0.14 -23.09
CA LEU A 470 18.49 0.11 -23.27
C LEU A 470 18.76 1.19 -24.33
N ALA A 471 18.03 1.19 -25.44
CA ALA A 471 18.14 2.24 -26.45
C ALA A 471 17.72 3.62 -25.91
N LYS A 472 16.64 3.68 -25.12
CA LYS A 472 16.13 4.90 -24.51
C LYS A 472 17.12 5.54 -23.53
N VAL A 473 17.89 4.73 -22.80
CA VAL A 473 18.92 5.19 -21.84
C VAL A 473 20.32 5.30 -22.46
N ASP A 474 20.40 5.47 -23.78
CA ASP A 474 21.65 5.62 -24.55
C ASP A 474 22.63 4.43 -24.45
N LEU A 475 22.12 3.24 -24.16
CA LEU A 475 22.86 1.96 -24.14
C LEU A 475 22.55 1.06 -25.35
N GLY A 476 21.96 1.62 -26.41
CA GLY A 476 21.53 0.93 -27.63
C GLY A 476 22.64 0.31 -28.49
N GLU A 477 23.90 0.55 -28.13
CA GLU A 477 25.09 -0.04 -28.76
C GLU A 477 25.99 -0.79 -27.76
N SER A 478 25.52 -0.98 -26.53
CA SER A 478 26.27 -1.66 -25.47
C SER A 478 26.42 -3.17 -25.73
N GLU A 479 27.42 -3.80 -25.08
CA GLU A 479 27.55 -5.27 -25.09
C GLU A 479 26.32 -5.98 -24.53
N ASN A 480 25.65 -5.36 -23.54
CA ASN A 480 24.40 -5.89 -23.00
C ASN A 480 23.30 -5.88 -24.07
N PHE A 481 23.13 -4.77 -24.79
CA PHE A 481 22.16 -4.69 -25.89
C PHE A 481 22.40 -5.79 -26.93
N TRP A 482 23.66 -5.97 -27.34
CA TRP A 482 24.02 -7.03 -28.29
C TRP A 482 23.72 -8.42 -27.74
N THR A 483 24.02 -8.68 -26.47
CA THR A 483 23.72 -9.95 -25.81
C THR A 483 22.23 -10.24 -25.79
N ILE A 484 21.40 -9.24 -25.45
CA ILE A 484 19.94 -9.37 -25.43
C ILE A 484 19.39 -9.64 -26.83
N LEU A 485 19.90 -8.95 -27.87
CA LEU A 485 19.49 -9.19 -29.24
C LEU A 485 19.83 -10.62 -29.70
N LEU A 486 21.04 -11.11 -29.41
CA LEU A 486 21.43 -12.49 -29.70
C LEU A 486 20.58 -13.52 -28.94
N ASN A 487 20.21 -13.23 -27.68
CA ASN A 487 19.33 -14.10 -26.92
C ASN A 487 17.92 -14.15 -27.52
N ALA A 488 17.41 -13.03 -28.02
CA ALA A 488 16.14 -12.99 -28.75
C ALA A 488 16.18 -13.85 -30.01
N GLU A 489 17.26 -13.77 -30.80
CA GLU A 489 17.42 -14.61 -31.99
C GLU A 489 17.52 -16.10 -31.67
N LYS A 490 18.25 -16.47 -30.62
CA LYS A 490 18.37 -17.88 -30.19
C LYS A 490 17.02 -18.43 -29.73
N SER A 491 16.27 -17.64 -28.94
CA SER A 491 14.93 -18.01 -28.52
C SER A 491 14.00 -18.17 -29.72
N LEU A 492 14.08 -17.28 -30.71
CA LEU A 492 13.29 -17.35 -31.94
C LEU A 492 13.63 -18.60 -32.79
N ALA A 493 14.92 -18.91 -32.97
CA ALA A 493 15.37 -20.08 -33.72
C ALA A 493 14.87 -21.38 -33.06
N SER A 494 14.85 -21.44 -31.73
CA SER A 494 14.35 -22.60 -30.99
C SER A 494 12.87 -22.90 -31.21
N ILE A 495 12.07 -21.90 -31.57
CA ILE A 495 10.64 -22.04 -31.92
C ILE A 495 10.49 -22.59 -33.33
N SER A 496 11.35 -22.14 -34.26
CA SER A 496 11.25 -22.51 -35.69
C SER A 496 11.70 -23.95 -35.96
N HIS A 497 12.67 -24.48 -35.21
CA HIS A 497 13.18 -25.85 -35.40
C HIS A 497 12.19 -26.95 -34.99
N SER A 498 11.21 -26.64 -34.15
CA SER A 498 10.19 -27.60 -33.68
C SER A 498 8.97 -27.75 -34.62
N HIS A 499 8.78 -26.84 -35.59
CA HIS A 499 7.71 -26.96 -36.59
C HIS A 499 8.07 -27.89 -37.77
N LEU A 500 9.29 -28.42 -37.79
CA LEU A 500 9.81 -29.33 -38.82
C LEU A 500 10.01 -30.77 -38.30
N GLY A 501 9.55 -31.07 -37.09
CA GLY A 501 9.69 -32.37 -36.42
C GLY A 501 8.42 -33.18 -36.38
#